data_AF-A0ABC9WSI2-F1
#
_entry.id   AF-A0ABC9WSI2-F1
#
_cell.length_a   1.000
_cell.length_b   1.000
_cell.length_c   1.000
_cell.angle_alpha   90.00
_cell.angle_beta   90.00
_cell.angle_gamma   90.00
#
_symmetry.space_group_name_H-M   'P 1'
#
loop_
_entity.id
_entity.type
_entity.pdbx_description
1 polymer ?
#
loop_
_entity_poly.entity_id
_entity_poly.type
_entity_poly.pdbx_seq_one_letter_code
_entity_poly.pdbx_strand_id
1 'polypeptide(L)'
;MGDTVVGVYYRPPDQQEEVDEAFYRQLEVASRSQALVFMGNFNHPDICWKGNTARHTQSRRFLQSTDDNFLTQVVEKPMRRGVLLDLVLTNKEGLVGDVKVGDSLGCSDHEMVEFRNLCGRKREISRITTLDFRRANFGLFRDLLGRIPWVRALEGVH
;
A
#
# COMPACT_ATOMS: atom_id res chain seq x y z
N MET A 1 -1.37 19.79 15.35
CA MET A 1 -1.14 18.43 14.79
C MET A 1 -1.60 18.50 13.36
N GLY A 2 -0.70 18.31 12.40
CA GLY A 2 -1.03 18.40 10.97
C GLY A 2 -1.78 17.16 10.48
N ASP A 3 -2.40 17.29 9.31
CA ASP A 3 -3.03 16.16 8.64
C ASP A 3 -2.01 15.06 8.29
N THR A 4 -2.51 13.84 8.10
CA THR A 4 -1.72 12.70 7.64
C THR A 4 -2.14 12.37 6.23
N VAL A 5 -1.17 12.33 5.31
CA VAL A 5 -1.37 11.88 3.95
C VAL A 5 -1.25 10.36 3.94
N VAL A 6 -2.22 9.71 3.33
CA VAL A 6 -2.17 8.27 3.05
C VAL A 6 -2.12 8.11 1.54
N GLY A 7 -1.06 7.48 1.04
CA GLY A 7 -0.91 7.20 -0.38
C GLY A 7 -0.79 5.70 -0.64
N VAL A 8 -1.23 5.30 -1.84
CA VAL A 8 -1.15 3.92 -2.32
C VAL A 8 -0.40 3.90 -3.63
N TYR A 9 0.46 2.92 -3.83
CA TYR A 9 1.24 2.78 -5.05
C TYR A 9 1.34 1.33 -5.49
N TYR A 10 1.22 1.15 -6.81
CA TYR A 10 1.49 -0.10 -7.47
C TYR A 10 2.49 0.18 -8.59
N ARG A 11 3.66 -0.47 -8.52
CA ARG A 11 4.69 -0.40 -9.54
C ARG A 11 4.67 -1.68 -10.37
N PRO A 12 4.28 -1.68 -11.65
CA PRO A 12 4.43 -2.83 -12.52
C PRO A 12 5.90 -3.30 -12.62
N PRO A 13 6.18 -4.60 -12.77
CA PRO A 13 7.55 -5.12 -12.86
C PRO A 13 8.38 -4.50 -14.00
N ASP A 14 7.73 -4.15 -15.10
CA ASP A 14 8.30 -3.58 -16.33
C ASP A 14 8.16 -2.05 -16.41
N GLN A 15 7.86 -1.39 -15.30
CA GLN A 15 7.70 0.06 -15.27
C GLN A 15 8.97 0.79 -15.73
N GLN A 16 8.77 1.75 -16.63
CA GLN A 16 9.82 2.59 -17.21
C GLN A 16 10.40 3.55 -16.15
N GLU A 17 11.68 3.87 -16.31
CA GLU A 17 12.46 4.68 -15.37
C GLU A 17 11.87 6.09 -15.21
N GLU A 18 11.32 6.67 -16.27
CA GLU A 18 10.74 8.01 -16.26
C GLU A 18 9.51 8.10 -15.32
N VAL A 19 8.75 7.01 -15.22
CA VAL A 19 7.59 6.91 -14.32
C VAL A 19 8.05 6.78 -12.87
N ASP A 20 9.10 6.01 -12.62
CA ASP A 20 9.73 5.92 -11.30
C ASP A 20 10.25 7.30 -10.85
N GLU A 21 10.93 8.04 -11.72
CA GLU A 21 11.45 9.37 -11.40
C GLU A 21 10.34 10.40 -11.14
N ALA A 22 9.24 10.33 -11.89
CA ALA A 22 8.07 11.16 -11.63
C ALA A 22 7.45 10.83 -10.26
N PHE A 23 7.39 9.55 -9.92
CA PHE A 23 6.93 9.08 -8.61
C PHE A 23 7.85 9.58 -7.49
N TYR A 24 9.17 9.47 -7.61
CA TYR A 24 10.11 9.94 -6.59
C TYR A 24 9.99 11.44 -6.31
N ARG A 25 9.78 12.27 -7.34
CA ARG A 25 9.53 13.71 -7.16
C ARG A 25 8.24 13.96 -6.36
N GLN A 26 7.18 13.22 -6.63
CA GLN A 26 5.92 13.36 -5.86
C GLN A 26 6.09 12.87 -4.42
N LEU A 27 6.83 11.78 -4.23
CA LEU A 27 7.14 11.23 -2.91
C LEU A 27 7.94 12.21 -2.07
N GLU A 28 8.92 12.89 -2.66
CA GLU A 28 9.72 13.95 -2.01
C GLU A 28 8.85 15.11 -1.53
N VAL A 29 7.97 15.62 -2.42
CA VAL A 29 7.04 16.69 -2.04
C VAL A 29 6.12 16.26 -0.90
N ALA A 30 5.54 15.05 -0.99
CA ALA A 30 4.59 14.55 0.01
C ALA A 30 5.27 14.32 1.38
N SER A 31 6.42 13.65 1.39
CA SER A 31 7.17 13.31 2.60
C SER A 31 7.73 14.53 3.34
N ARG A 32 8.07 15.61 2.63
CA ARG A 32 8.49 16.87 3.27
C ARG A 32 7.33 17.73 3.77
N SER A 33 6.14 17.54 3.23
CA SER A 33 5.00 18.40 3.54
C SER A 33 4.28 18.00 4.82
N GLN A 34 4.03 16.70 5.02
CA GLN A 34 3.18 16.20 6.10
C GLN A 34 3.62 14.81 6.59
N ALA A 35 3.01 14.35 7.69
CA ALA A 35 3.11 12.96 8.10
C ALA A 35 2.55 12.06 6.99
N LEU A 36 3.32 11.09 6.54
CA LEU A 36 3.02 10.24 5.40
C LEU A 36 2.95 8.77 5.83
N VAL A 37 1.90 8.09 5.39
CA VAL A 37 1.84 6.62 5.32
C VAL A 37 1.67 6.26 3.84
N PHE A 38 2.61 5.49 3.31
CA PHE A 38 2.63 5.12 1.91
C PHE A 38 2.70 3.60 1.79
N MET A 39 1.81 2.99 1.01
CA MET A 39 1.68 1.53 0.99
C MET A 39 1.37 0.95 -0.40
N GLY A 40 1.66 -0.33 -0.58
CA GLY A 40 1.29 -1.09 -1.77
C GLY A 40 2.43 -1.96 -2.29
N ASN A 41 2.31 -2.43 -3.53
CA ASN A 41 3.27 -3.33 -4.14
C ASN A 41 4.27 -2.55 -5.01
N PHE A 42 5.54 -2.54 -4.59
CA PHE A 42 6.62 -1.82 -5.27
C PHE A 42 7.41 -2.68 -6.24
N ASN A 43 7.21 -4.01 -6.25
CA ASN A 43 7.90 -4.94 -7.13
C ASN A 43 9.43 -4.76 -7.20
N HIS A 44 10.07 -4.56 -6.04
CA HIS A 44 11.54 -4.54 -5.88
C HIS A 44 12.04 -5.78 -5.11
N PRO A 45 12.02 -6.98 -5.72
CA PRO A 45 12.29 -8.25 -5.04
C PRO A 45 13.71 -8.41 -4.50
N ASP A 46 14.65 -7.63 -5.03
CA ASP A 46 16.08 -7.76 -4.76
C ASP A 46 16.57 -6.81 -3.65
N ILE A 47 15.67 -6.08 -3.00
CA ILE A 47 15.99 -5.23 -1.85
C ILE A 47 16.16 -6.10 -0.60
N CYS A 48 17.33 -5.96 0.02
CA CYS A 48 17.61 -6.46 1.35
C CYS A 48 17.39 -5.33 2.36
N TRP A 49 16.19 -5.26 2.96
CA TRP A 49 15.83 -4.25 3.96
C TRP A 49 16.74 -4.27 5.19
N LYS A 50 17.11 -5.47 5.67
CA LYS A 50 18.02 -5.61 6.82
C LYS A 50 19.42 -5.04 6.55
N GLY A 51 19.89 -5.17 5.32
CA GLY A 51 21.22 -4.72 4.91
C GLY A 51 21.23 -3.34 4.25
N ASN A 52 20.07 -2.72 4.06
CA ASN A 52 19.88 -1.53 3.22
C ASN A 52 20.63 -1.60 1.88
N THR A 53 20.50 -2.71 1.15
CA THR A 53 21.15 -2.89 -0.16
C THR A 53 20.19 -3.44 -1.21
N ALA A 54 20.49 -3.19 -2.48
CA ALA A 54 19.77 -3.77 -3.61
C ALA A 54 20.73 -4.08 -4.76
N ARG A 55 20.39 -5.07 -5.59
CA ARG A 55 21.25 -5.55 -6.69
C ARG A 55 21.08 -4.71 -7.96
N HIS A 56 19.84 -4.42 -8.31
CA HIS A 56 19.48 -3.72 -9.53
C HIS A 56 19.52 -2.21 -9.32
N THR A 57 19.87 -1.47 -10.37
CA THR A 57 19.96 0.00 -10.32
C THR A 57 18.64 0.64 -9.94
N GLN A 58 17.53 0.13 -10.45
CA GLN A 58 16.19 0.67 -10.16
C GLN A 58 15.82 0.54 -8.68
N SER A 59 16.01 -0.65 -8.11
CA SER A 59 15.79 -0.90 -6.69
C SER A 59 16.73 -0.11 -5.79
N ARG A 60 17.98 0.12 -6.22
CA ARG A 60 18.92 1.01 -5.51
C ARG A 60 18.46 2.47 -5.50
N ARG A 61 17.89 2.96 -6.61
CA ARG A 61 17.33 4.32 -6.67
C ARG A 61 16.10 4.47 -5.77
N PHE A 62 15.22 3.48 -5.76
CA PHE A 62 14.09 3.47 -4.83
C PHE A 62 14.55 3.49 -3.37
N LEU A 63 15.57 2.69 -3.05
CA LEU A 63 16.14 2.66 -1.69
C LEU A 63 16.77 4.00 -1.31
N GLN A 64 17.55 4.60 -2.22
CA GLN A 64 18.10 5.95 -2.03
C GLN A 64 17.00 6.99 -1.82
N SER A 65 15.93 6.93 -2.63
CA SER A 65 14.78 7.84 -2.47
C SER A 65 14.06 7.64 -1.14
N THR A 66 14.00 6.40 -0.64
CA THR A 66 13.45 6.08 0.67
C THR A 66 14.28 6.72 1.78
N ASP A 67 15.61 6.58 1.71
CA ASP A 67 16.56 7.16 2.66
C ASP A 67 16.55 8.70 2.63
N ASP A 68 16.61 9.31 1.44
CA ASP A 68 16.62 10.77 1.24
C ASP A 68 15.35 11.45 1.77
N ASN A 69 14.25 10.70 1.83
CA ASN A 69 12.95 11.16 2.31
C ASN A 69 12.62 10.70 3.74
N PHE A 70 13.60 10.11 4.45
CA PHE A 70 13.45 9.60 5.82
C PHE A 70 12.29 8.60 5.98
N LEU A 71 12.01 7.83 4.92
CA LEU A 71 10.95 6.84 4.92
C LEU A 71 11.47 5.56 5.57
N THR A 72 10.74 5.08 6.57
CA THR A 72 11.03 3.83 7.25
C THR A 72 10.03 2.77 6.80
N GLN A 73 10.55 1.61 6.41
CA GLN A 73 9.76 0.43 6.16
C GLN A 73 9.31 -0.17 7.51
N VAL A 74 8.03 -0.51 7.65
CA VAL A 74 7.45 -1.02 8.93
C VAL A 74 6.91 -2.46 8.91
N VAL A 75 6.95 -3.17 7.78
CA VAL A 75 6.54 -4.58 7.69
C VAL A 75 7.74 -5.48 7.99
N GLU A 76 7.79 -6.08 9.18
CA GLU A 76 8.96 -6.84 9.64
C GLU A 76 9.14 -8.22 9.01
N LYS A 77 8.03 -8.91 8.72
CA LYS A 77 8.07 -10.29 8.22
C LYS A 77 7.99 -10.30 6.70
N PRO A 78 8.93 -10.95 6.00
CA PRO A 78 8.74 -11.29 4.60
C PRO A 78 7.46 -12.09 4.44
N MET A 79 6.70 -11.80 3.39
CA MET A 79 5.51 -12.58 3.07
C MET A 79 5.86 -14.01 2.66
N ARG A 80 4.86 -14.88 2.47
CA ARG A 80 4.88 -16.34 2.18
C ARG A 80 6.04 -16.90 1.33
N ARG A 81 6.70 -16.08 0.51
CA ARG A 81 7.81 -16.46 -0.39
C ARG A 81 9.17 -15.87 -0.03
N GLY A 82 9.31 -15.24 1.13
CA GLY A 82 10.57 -14.64 1.58
C GLY A 82 10.93 -13.32 0.89
N VAL A 83 10.06 -12.81 0.02
CA VAL A 83 10.27 -11.58 -0.75
C VAL A 83 9.24 -10.54 -0.29
N LEU A 84 9.74 -9.37 0.12
CA LEU A 84 8.90 -8.29 0.62
C LEU A 84 8.64 -7.27 -0.50
N LEU A 85 7.55 -7.49 -1.24
CA LEU A 85 7.12 -6.63 -2.35
C LEU A 85 6.08 -5.60 -1.92
N ASP A 86 5.17 -6.03 -1.04
CA ASP A 86 4.20 -5.17 -0.39
C ASP A 86 4.85 -4.46 0.79
N LEU A 87 4.91 -3.14 0.70
CA LEU A 87 5.56 -2.29 1.68
C LEU A 87 4.56 -1.38 2.34
N VAL A 88 4.88 -1.01 3.57
CA VAL A 88 4.32 0.15 4.26
C VAL A 88 5.51 1.00 4.67
N LEU A 89 5.54 2.24 4.19
CA LEU A 89 6.55 3.24 4.44
C LEU A 89 5.96 4.40 5.24
N THR A 90 6.73 4.96 6.16
CA THR A 90 6.33 6.18 6.87
C THR A 90 7.52 7.07 7.17
N ASN A 91 7.34 8.39 7.10
CA ASN A 91 8.36 9.38 7.49
C ASN A 91 8.28 9.79 8.97
N LYS A 92 7.39 9.17 9.74
CA LYS A 92 7.11 9.55 11.12
C LYS A 92 7.06 8.34 12.02
N GLU A 93 8.04 8.25 12.90
CA GLU A 93 8.10 7.23 13.94
C GLU A 93 6.82 7.24 14.79
N GLY A 94 6.29 6.04 15.09
CA GLY A 94 5.08 5.86 15.88
C GLY A 94 3.77 6.25 15.18
N LEU A 95 3.79 6.68 13.91
CA LEU A 95 2.56 6.95 13.15
C LEU A 95 1.82 5.66 12.76
N VAL A 96 2.58 4.60 12.47
CA VAL A 96 2.07 3.28 12.13
C VAL A 96 2.39 2.31 13.26
N GLY A 97 1.40 1.59 13.76
CA GLY A 97 1.55 0.59 14.81
C GLY A 97 0.73 -0.66 14.52
N ASP A 98 0.89 -1.69 15.36
CA ASP A 98 0.17 -2.98 15.25
C ASP A 98 0.21 -3.61 13.84
N VAL A 99 1.37 -3.53 13.16
CA VAL A 99 1.56 -4.09 11.81
C VAL A 99 1.52 -5.62 11.87
N LYS A 100 0.66 -6.22 11.06
CA LYS A 100 0.46 -7.66 10.96
C LYS A 100 0.38 -8.05 9.49
N VAL A 101 1.02 -9.17 9.18
CA VAL A 101 0.83 -9.87 7.91
C VAL A 101 -0.13 -11.02 8.19
N GLY A 102 -1.31 -10.99 7.58
CA GLY A 102 -2.34 -12.02 7.65
C GLY A 102 -2.30 -12.96 6.45
N ASP A 103 -3.30 -13.83 6.36
CA ASP A 103 -3.43 -14.75 5.23
C ASP A 103 -3.79 -14.02 3.93
N SER A 104 -3.60 -14.73 2.81
CA SER A 104 -4.05 -14.28 1.50
C SER A 104 -5.57 -14.09 1.45
N LEU A 105 -6.01 -13.02 0.79
CA LEU A 105 -7.43 -12.79 0.54
C LEU A 105 -7.89 -13.66 -0.64
N GLY A 106 -8.67 -14.70 -0.35
CA GLY A 106 -9.18 -15.64 -1.37
C GLY A 106 -8.05 -16.44 -2.01
N CYS A 107 -7.97 -16.42 -3.34
CA CYS A 107 -6.91 -17.09 -4.11
C CYS A 107 -5.73 -16.18 -4.45
N SER A 108 -5.62 -14.99 -3.82
CA SER A 108 -4.50 -14.09 -4.04
C SER A 108 -3.17 -14.76 -3.65
N ASP A 109 -2.13 -14.47 -4.41
CA ASP A 109 -0.74 -14.84 -4.08
C ASP A 109 -0.06 -13.80 -3.16
N HIS A 110 -0.73 -12.68 -2.88
CA HIS A 110 -0.32 -11.68 -1.90
C HIS A 110 -0.94 -11.97 -0.52
N GLU A 111 -0.23 -11.57 0.54
CA GLU A 111 -0.71 -11.64 1.92
C GLU A 111 -1.26 -10.28 2.35
N MET A 112 -2.28 -10.29 3.20
CA MET A 112 -2.87 -9.04 3.67
C MET A 112 -1.96 -8.36 4.69
N VAL A 113 -1.66 -7.07 4.49
CA VAL A 113 -0.98 -6.25 5.51
C VAL A 113 -2.02 -5.40 6.24
N GLU A 114 -2.19 -5.67 7.54
CA GLU A 114 -3.02 -4.89 8.45
C GLU A 114 -2.11 -4.01 9.32
N PHE A 115 -2.49 -2.75 9.54
CA PHE A 115 -1.81 -1.88 10.49
C PHE A 115 -2.78 -0.84 11.05
N ARG A 116 -2.41 -0.22 12.17
CA ARG A 116 -3.12 0.91 12.76
C ARG A 116 -2.41 2.21 12.46
N ASN A 117 -3.15 3.16 11.91
CA ASN A 117 -2.72 4.54 11.83
C ASN A 117 -3.00 5.22 13.19
N LEU A 118 -1.93 5.55 13.91
CA LEU A 118 -1.96 6.12 15.26
C LEU A 118 -2.04 7.66 15.24
N CYS A 119 -2.43 8.27 14.12
CA CYS A 119 -2.60 9.71 14.02
C CYS A 119 -3.55 10.22 15.12
N GLY A 120 -3.02 11.06 16.01
CA GLY A 120 -3.76 11.69 17.08
C GLY A 120 -4.74 12.73 16.54
N ARG A 121 -5.89 12.29 16.01
CA ARG A 121 -6.98 13.19 15.62
C ARG A 121 -8.00 13.33 16.75
N LYS A 122 -8.29 14.58 17.13
CA LYS A 122 -9.64 14.93 17.62
C LYS A 122 -10.61 14.59 16.50
N ARG A 123 -11.58 13.74 16.79
CA ARG A 123 -12.59 13.29 15.83
C ARG A 123 -13.43 14.49 15.41
N GLU A 124 -13.09 15.15 14.30
CA GLU A 124 -14.04 16.05 13.67
C GLU A 124 -15.16 15.21 13.06
N ILE A 125 -16.40 15.60 13.35
CA ILE A 125 -17.58 14.95 12.78
C ILE A 125 -17.57 15.30 11.29
N SER A 126 -17.23 14.33 10.43
CA SER A 126 -17.35 14.53 9.00
C SER A 126 -18.84 14.67 8.66
N ARG A 127 -19.18 15.69 7.87
CA ARG A 127 -20.52 15.86 7.28
C ARG A 127 -20.75 14.97 6.06
N ILE A 128 -19.81 14.06 5.78
CA ILE A 128 -19.87 13.15 4.65
C ILE A 128 -20.87 12.06 5.00
N THR A 129 -21.98 12.01 4.27
CA THR A 129 -22.88 10.85 4.27
C THR A 129 -22.09 9.62 3.82
N THR A 130 -21.75 8.78 4.77
CA THR A 130 -21.16 7.46 4.53
C THR A 130 -22.27 6.42 4.55
N LEU A 131 -22.25 5.50 3.58
CA LEU A 131 -23.20 4.38 3.55
C LEU A 131 -22.94 3.48 4.76
N ASP A 132 -24.00 3.14 5.49
CA ASP A 132 -23.90 2.23 6.63
C ASP A 132 -23.85 0.77 6.15
N PHE A 133 -22.65 0.31 5.81
CA PHE A 133 -22.42 -1.07 5.36
C PHE A 133 -22.88 -2.12 6.38
N ARG A 134 -22.98 -1.78 7.68
CA ARG A 134 -23.53 -2.71 8.69
C ARG A 134 -25.02 -3.00 8.49
N ARG A 135 -25.74 -2.07 7.86
CA ARG A 135 -27.16 -2.21 7.51
C ARG A 135 -27.38 -2.62 6.05
N ALA A 136 -26.31 -2.87 5.30
CA ALA A 136 -26.43 -3.30 3.92
C ALA A 136 -27.08 -4.69 3.83
N ASN A 137 -27.98 -4.87 2.85
CA ASN A 137 -28.58 -6.18 2.57
C ASN A 137 -27.65 -7.02 1.69
N PHE A 138 -26.69 -7.69 2.32
CA PHE A 138 -25.74 -8.56 1.61
C PHE A 138 -26.38 -9.79 0.96
N GLY A 139 -27.58 -10.20 1.42
CA GLY A 139 -28.36 -11.27 0.79
C GLY A 139 -28.79 -10.86 -0.62
N LEU A 140 -29.50 -9.74 -0.71
CA LEU A 140 -29.95 -9.18 -2.00
C LEU A 140 -28.76 -8.87 -2.93
N PHE A 141 -27.67 -8.32 -2.37
CA PHE A 141 -26.48 -8.02 -3.18
C PHE A 141 -25.88 -9.29 -3.79
N ARG A 142 -25.78 -10.38 -3.01
CA ARG A 142 -25.30 -11.67 -3.50
C ARG A 142 -26.22 -12.26 -4.57
N ASP A 143 -27.53 -12.16 -4.38
CA ASP A 143 -28.51 -12.65 -5.37
C ASP A 143 -28.39 -11.88 -6.69
N LEU A 144 -28.20 -10.57 -6.64
CA LEU A 144 -28.00 -9.73 -7.82
C LEU A 144 -26.70 -10.07 -8.55
N LEU A 145 -25.59 -10.19 -7.81
CA LEU A 145 -24.31 -10.60 -8.40
C LEU A 145 -24.35 -12.02 -8.96
N GLY A 146 -25.06 -12.95 -8.32
CA GLY A 146 -25.20 -14.33 -8.78
C GLY A 146 -25.98 -14.47 -10.09
N ARG A 147 -26.82 -13.48 -10.44
CA ARG A 147 -27.57 -13.44 -11.71
C ARG A 147 -26.74 -12.93 -12.89
N ILE A 148 -25.57 -12.35 -12.63
CA ILE A 148 -24.71 -11.84 -13.69
C ILE A 148 -24.02 -13.03 -14.37
N PRO A 149 -24.13 -13.19 -15.70
CA PRO A 149 -23.43 -14.25 -16.42
C PRO A 149 -21.94 -13.86 -16.57
N TRP A 150 -21.19 -13.98 -15.47
CA TRP A 150 -19.80 -13.51 -15.35
C TRP A 150 -18.88 -14.01 -16.46
N VAL A 151 -19.10 -15.22 -16.95
CA VAL A 151 -18.32 -15.80 -18.05
C VAL A 151 -18.43 -14.95 -19.32
N ARG A 152 -19.63 -14.48 -19.68
CA ARG A 152 -19.82 -13.59 -20.84
C ARG A 152 -19.44 -12.14 -20.53
N ALA A 153 -19.65 -11.71 -19.29
CA ALA A 153 -19.35 -10.35 -18.87
C ALA A 153 -17.84 -10.06 -18.80
N LEU A 154 -17.01 -11.10 -18.62
CA LEU A 154 -15.56 -11.01 -18.49
C LEU A 154 -14.81 -11.61 -19.70
N GLU A 155 -15.52 -11.94 -20.78
CA GLU A 155 -14.90 -12.33 -22.04
C GLU A 155 -14.01 -11.19 -22.57
N GLY A 156 -12.73 -11.48 -22.80
CA GLY A 156 -11.75 -10.50 -23.33
C GLY A 156 -11.02 -9.67 -22.28
N VAL A 157 -11.26 -9.89 -20.99
CA VAL A 157 -10.44 -9.34 -19.90
C VAL A 157 -9.35 -10.36 -19.57
N HIS A 158 -8.17 -10.18 -20.17
CA HIS A 158 -6.93 -10.90 -19.84
C HIS A 158 -5.94 -9.95 -19.18
#